data_AF-A0A8T3YG54-F1
#
_entry.id   AF-A0A8T3YG54-F1
#
_cell.length_a   1.000
_cell.length_b   1.000
_cell.length_c   1.000
_cell.angle_alpha   90.00
_cell.angle_beta   90.00
_cell.angle_gamma   90.00
#
_symmetry.space_group_name_H-M   'P 1'
#
loop_
_entity.id
_entity.type
_entity.pdbx_description
1 polymer ?
#
loop_
_entity_poly.entity_id
_entity_poly.type
_entity_poly.pdbx_seq_one_letter_code
_entity_poly.pdbx_strand_id
1 'polypeptide(L)'
;MARILMIGTHHDDPDGPERLKRRLGEESPDVIICEGSEAKIEGHQKYLEMLRIEAAKLSVGRSRIRKFLAYEEMAGYEMRTSRQFCESRGLPFFYFNDSGHILTPEERERNVGKFIKVIQTINPDKVTEAMRKDCDDIYRMLNRVMGTPQELVMVSHISGYYEHIGPRDAEMEMGLRGLLPEFIDKNIACVNGYKHILRDPQGLSFYSRIRDLKPERGLIR
;
A
#
# COMPACT_ATOMS: atom_id res chain seq x y z
N MET A 1 21.81 16.70 1.24
CA MET A 1 21.32 15.36 1.62
C MET A 1 19.87 15.27 1.16
N ALA A 2 19.44 14.12 0.62
CA ALA A 2 18.05 13.95 0.20
C ALA A 2 17.07 14.18 1.36
N ARG A 3 15.93 14.83 1.10
CA ARG A 3 14.78 14.85 2.02
C ARG A 3 13.98 13.59 1.75
N ILE A 4 13.74 12.78 2.79
CA ILE A 4 13.01 11.52 2.67
C ILE A 4 11.67 11.66 3.39
N LEU A 5 10.58 11.49 2.66
CA LEU A 5 9.23 11.44 3.19
C LEU A 5 8.69 10.01 3.07
N MET A 6 8.32 9.40 4.20
CA MET A 6 7.59 8.14 4.22
C MET A 6 6.08 8.42 4.26
N ILE A 7 5.37 7.95 3.25
CA ILE A 7 3.92 8.08 3.13
C ILE A 7 3.30 6.73 3.46
N GLY A 8 2.58 6.68 4.59
CA GLY A 8 1.85 5.50 5.05
C GLY A 8 0.44 5.43 4.47
N THR A 9 0.09 4.29 3.91
CA THR A 9 -1.22 4.00 3.28
C THR A 9 -1.91 2.82 3.95
N HIS A 10 -3.23 2.70 3.79
CA HIS A 10 -3.95 1.46 4.05
C HIS A 10 -4.31 0.83 2.69
N HIS A 11 -3.89 -0.42 2.45
CA HIS A 11 -4.02 -1.07 1.14
C HIS A 11 -5.46 -1.19 0.65
N ASP A 12 -6.39 -1.29 1.59
CA ASP A 12 -7.82 -1.44 1.28
C ASP A 12 -8.63 -0.13 1.41
N ASP A 13 -7.96 1.03 1.45
CA ASP A 13 -8.63 2.33 1.56
C ASP A 13 -9.42 2.69 0.28
N PRO A 14 -10.77 2.76 0.32
CA PRO A 14 -11.55 3.12 -0.85
C PRO A 14 -11.31 4.55 -1.35
N ASP A 15 -10.83 5.44 -0.50
CA ASP A 15 -10.45 6.82 -0.87
C ASP A 15 -8.94 6.99 -1.08
N GLY A 16 -8.19 5.90 -0.91
CA GLY A 16 -6.74 5.88 -0.98
C GLY A 16 -6.15 6.57 -2.21
N PRO A 17 -6.67 6.32 -3.45
CA PRO A 17 -6.16 6.99 -4.64
C PRO A 17 -6.19 8.52 -4.57
N GLU A 18 -7.33 9.10 -4.17
CA GLU A 18 -7.49 10.56 -4.12
C GLU A 18 -6.69 11.18 -2.96
N ARG A 19 -6.64 10.50 -1.80
CA ARG A 19 -5.83 10.94 -0.65
C ARG A 19 -4.34 10.90 -0.96
N LEU A 20 -3.87 9.84 -1.61
CA LEU A 20 -2.48 9.71 -2.02
C LEU A 20 -2.13 10.75 -3.08
N LYS A 21 -2.98 10.95 -4.09
CA LYS A 21 -2.77 11.97 -5.13
C LYS A 21 -2.66 13.37 -4.52
N ARG A 22 -3.56 13.73 -3.58
CA ARG A 22 -3.49 14.99 -2.84
C ARG A 22 -2.16 15.10 -2.09
N ARG A 23 -1.80 14.08 -1.32
CA ARG A 23 -0.56 14.04 -0.53
C ARG A 23 0.70 14.22 -1.39
N LEU A 24 0.77 13.52 -2.53
CA LEU A 24 1.87 13.66 -3.49
C LEU A 24 1.90 15.06 -4.13
N GLY A 25 0.72 15.65 -4.39
CA GLY A 25 0.61 17.02 -4.88
C GLY A 25 1.12 18.07 -3.89
N GLU A 26 0.76 17.94 -2.62
CA GLU A 26 1.21 18.81 -1.53
C GLU A 26 2.72 18.74 -1.32
N GLU A 27 3.28 17.53 -1.32
CA GLU A 27 4.69 17.30 -1.00
C GLU A 27 5.61 17.50 -2.20
N SER A 28 5.06 17.42 -3.43
CA SER A 28 5.76 17.62 -4.69
C SER A 28 7.13 16.91 -4.73
N PRO A 29 7.18 15.58 -4.60
CA PRO A 29 8.43 14.83 -4.62
C PRO A 29 9.11 14.92 -5.99
N ASP A 30 10.43 14.83 -6.00
CA ASP A 30 11.24 14.70 -7.21
C ASP A 30 11.29 13.24 -7.71
N VAL A 31 11.11 12.29 -6.80
CA VAL A 31 11.12 10.86 -7.09
C VAL A 31 10.18 10.14 -6.14
N ILE A 32 9.49 9.12 -6.66
CA ILE A 32 8.67 8.23 -5.84
C ILE A 32 9.26 6.82 -5.87
N ILE A 33 9.42 6.25 -4.69
CA ILE A 33 9.76 4.84 -4.50
C ILE A 33 8.57 4.18 -3.79
N CYS A 34 8.01 3.13 -4.36
CA CYS A 34 6.82 2.48 -3.85
C CYS A 34 7.11 1.04 -3.41
N GLU A 35 6.46 0.63 -2.32
CA GLU A 35 6.35 -0.76 -1.91
C GLU A 35 5.81 -1.62 -3.07
N GLY A 36 6.38 -2.81 -3.26
CA GLY A 36 6.02 -3.76 -4.30
C GLY A 36 7.15 -4.09 -5.28
N SER A 37 6.76 -4.74 -6.37
CA SER A 37 7.62 -5.16 -7.47
C SER A 37 6.78 -5.28 -8.76
N GLU A 38 7.45 -5.26 -9.92
CA GLU A 38 6.76 -5.48 -11.20
C GLU A 38 6.05 -6.83 -11.24
N ALA A 39 6.70 -7.89 -10.73
CA ALA A 39 6.13 -9.22 -10.68
C ALA A 39 4.84 -9.29 -9.84
N LYS A 40 4.74 -8.53 -8.74
CA LYS A 40 3.53 -8.43 -7.92
C LYS A 40 2.37 -7.80 -8.71
N ILE A 41 2.65 -6.77 -9.49
CA ILE A 41 1.65 -6.09 -10.33
C ILE A 41 1.17 -7.01 -11.45
N GLU A 42 2.08 -7.65 -12.17
CA GLU A 42 1.72 -8.61 -13.21
C GLU A 42 0.89 -9.77 -12.66
N GLY A 43 1.27 -10.29 -11.49
CA GLY A 43 0.51 -11.33 -10.78
C GLY A 43 -0.92 -10.87 -10.47
N HIS A 44 -1.07 -9.65 -9.94
CA HIS A 44 -2.38 -9.07 -9.64
C HIS A 44 -3.22 -8.83 -10.90
N GLN A 45 -2.62 -8.37 -11.99
CA GLN A 45 -3.32 -8.18 -13.26
C GLN A 45 -3.88 -9.50 -13.81
N LYS A 46 -3.09 -10.58 -13.77
CA LYS A 46 -3.54 -11.92 -14.17
C LYS A 46 -4.68 -12.41 -13.27
N TYR A 47 -4.58 -12.18 -11.97
CA TYR A 47 -5.66 -12.48 -11.03
C TYR A 47 -6.96 -11.71 -11.37
N LEU A 48 -6.88 -10.40 -11.62
CA LEU A 48 -8.03 -9.57 -11.99
C LEU A 48 -8.66 -10.02 -13.31
N GLU A 49 -7.84 -10.43 -14.29
CA GLU A 49 -8.33 -10.98 -15.56
C GLU A 49 -9.13 -12.27 -15.34
N MET A 50 -8.57 -13.23 -14.59
CA MET A 50 -9.26 -14.47 -14.22
C MET A 50 -10.56 -14.17 -13.47
N LEU A 51 -10.51 -13.23 -12.54
CA LEU A 51 -11.68 -12.84 -11.76
C LEU A 51 -12.79 -12.24 -12.65
N ARG A 52 -12.45 -11.40 -13.63
CA ARG A 52 -13.43 -10.84 -14.58
C ARG A 52 -14.09 -11.94 -15.41
N ILE A 53 -13.32 -12.91 -15.88
CA ILE A 53 -13.83 -14.06 -16.65
C ILE A 53 -14.80 -14.88 -15.81
N GLU A 54 -14.42 -15.23 -14.58
CA GLU A 54 -15.29 -16.02 -13.69
C GLU A 54 -16.51 -15.24 -13.23
N ALA A 55 -16.36 -13.95 -12.90
CA ALA A 55 -17.46 -13.11 -12.48
C ALA A 55 -18.51 -12.92 -13.59
N ALA A 56 -18.10 -12.90 -14.87
CA ALA A 56 -19.00 -12.81 -16.02
C ALA A 56 -19.92 -14.04 -16.18
N LYS A 57 -19.52 -15.19 -15.61
CA LYS A 57 -20.32 -16.43 -15.62
C LYS A 57 -21.40 -16.44 -14.53
N LEU A 58 -21.38 -15.51 -13.59
CA LEU A 58 -22.31 -15.49 -12.47
C LEU A 58 -23.68 -14.94 -12.86
N SER A 59 -24.73 -15.62 -12.40
CA SER A 59 -26.13 -15.13 -12.48
C SER A 59 -26.44 -14.05 -11.44
N VAL A 60 -25.49 -13.17 -11.11
CA VAL A 60 -25.72 -12.01 -10.24
C VAL A 60 -25.79 -10.73 -11.08
N GLY A 61 -26.45 -9.69 -10.58
CA GLY A 61 -26.63 -8.44 -11.32
C GLY A 61 -25.29 -7.81 -11.72
N ARG A 62 -25.17 -7.35 -12.99
CA ARG A 62 -23.95 -6.72 -13.55
C ARG A 62 -23.42 -5.56 -12.70
N SER A 63 -24.32 -4.76 -12.12
CA SER A 63 -23.95 -3.67 -11.21
C SER A 63 -23.19 -4.18 -9.97
N ARG A 64 -23.55 -5.35 -9.45
CA ARG A 64 -22.90 -5.93 -8.27
C ARG A 64 -21.49 -6.43 -8.61
N ILE A 65 -21.36 -7.14 -9.73
CA ILE A 65 -20.05 -7.59 -10.25
C ILE A 65 -19.12 -6.39 -10.43
N ARG A 66 -19.61 -5.31 -11.08
CA ARG A 66 -18.82 -4.10 -11.30
C ARG A 66 -18.31 -3.50 -9.98
N LYS A 67 -19.14 -3.42 -8.94
CA LYS A 67 -18.73 -2.87 -7.63
C LYS A 67 -17.63 -3.70 -6.96
N PHE A 68 -17.75 -5.03 -7.00
CA PHE A 68 -16.72 -5.92 -6.44
C PHE A 68 -15.43 -5.92 -7.25
N LEU A 69 -15.51 -5.86 -8.59
CA LEU A 69 -14.32 -5.72 -9.42
C LEU A 69 -13.63 -4.37 -9.17
N ALA A 70 -14.39 -3.28 -9.04
CA ALA A 70 -13.84 -1.99 -8.68
C ALA A 70 -13.09 -2.05 -7.34
N TYR A 71 -13.59 -2.83 -6.37
CA TYR A 71 -12.90 -3.06 -5.11
C TYR A 71 -11.55 -3.77 -5.27
N GLU A 72 -11.48 -4.87 -6.01
CA GLU A 72 -10.21 -5.57 -6.24
C GLU A 72 -9.25 -4.76 -7.13
N GLU A 73 -9.79 -3.90 -7.99
CA GLU A 73 -9.02 -2.93 -8.74
C GLU A 73 -8.47 -1.80 -7.87
N MET A 74 -9.07 -1.51 -6.71
CA MET A 74 -8.47 -0.57 -5.74
C MET A 74 -7.30 -1.22 -4.99
N ALA A 75 -7.25 -2.54 -4.83
CA ALA A 75 -6.11 -3.20 -4.24
C ALA A 75 -4.83 -2.87 -5.04
N GLY A 76 -3.81 -2.37 -4.33
CA GLY A 76 -2.57 -1.89 -4.95
C GLY A 76 -2.67 -0.52 -5.63
N TYR A 77 -3.64 0.31 -5.22
CA TYR A 77 -3.75 1.68 -5.74
C TYR A 77 -2.49 2.51 -5.49
N GLU A 78 -1.68 2.20 -4.47
CA GLU A 78 -0.45 2.93 -4.15
C GLU A 78 0.49 2.96 -5.34
N MET A 79 0.73 1.79 -5.94
CA MET A 79 1.62 1.63 -7.08
C MET A 79 1.05 2.35 -8.31
N ARG A 80 -0.25 2.18 -8.57
CA ARG A 80 -0.92 2.78 -9.74
C ARG A 80 -0.95 4.30 -9.67
N THR A 81 -1.39 4.83 -8.54
CA THR A 81 -1.54 6.28 -8.31
C THR A 81 -0.18 6.96 -8.31
N SER A 82 0.83 6.35 -7.67
CA SER A 82 2.20 6.87 -7.66
C SER A 82 2.82 6.87 -9.06
N ARG A 83 2.66 5.77 -9.81
CA ARG A 83 3.15 5.68 -11.19
C ARG A 83 2.49 6.72 -12.09
N GLN A 84 1.16 6.85 -12.05
CA GLN A 84 0.42 7.85 -12.81
C GLN A 84 0.85 9.28 -12.46
N PHE A 85 1.09 9.56 -11.18
CA PHE A 85 1.60 10.86 -10.73
C PHE A 85 2.96 11.15 -11.36
N CYS A 86 3.90 10.21 -11.29
CA CYS A 86 5.23 10.35 -11.89
C CYS A 86 5.16 10.53 -13.41
N GLU A 87 4.40 9.68 -14.12
CA GLU A 87 4.20 9.76 -15.56
C GLU A 87 3.66 11.12 -15.99
N SER A 88 2.65 11.64 -15.29
CA SER A 88 2.04 12.94 -15.60
C SER A 88 2.98 14.14 -15.42
N ARG A 89 4.09 13.96 -14.70
CA ARG A 89 5.07 15.01 -14.37
C ARG A 89 6.46 14.75 -14.93
N GLY A 90 6.67 13.63 -15.65
CA GLY A 90 7.99 13.22 -16.12
C GLY A 90 8.99 12.93 -14.99
N LEU A 91 8.50 12.44 -13.85
CA LEU A 91 9.34 12.11 -12.70
C LEU A 91 9.75 10.63 -12.70
N PRO A 92 10.92 10.28 -12.13
CA PRO A 92 11.29 8.90 -11.91
C PRO A 92 10.35 8.19 -10.92
N PHE A 93 10.10 6.91 -11.19
CA PHE A 93 9.33 6.02 -10.33
C PHE A 93 10.09 4.70 -10.16
N PHE A 94 10.24 4.24 -8.93
CA PHE A 94 10.92 2.99 -8.60
C PHE A 94 10.06 2.11 -7.70
N TYR A 95 10.28 0.81 -7.79
CA TYR A 95 9.86 -0.12 -6.76
C TYR A 95 11.01 -0.34 -5.77
N PHE A 96 10.68 -0.63 -4.50
CA PHE A 96 11.66 -1.20 -3.58
C PHE A 96 12.10 -2.62 -4.01
N ASN A 97 11.35 -3.27 -4.91
CA ASN A 97 11.55 -4.64 -5.34
C ASN A 97 11.53 -5.61 -4.15
N ASP A 98 10.59 -5.39 -3.24
CA ASP A 98 10.43 -6.27 -2.10
C ASP A 98 9.98 -7.67 -2.54
N SER A 99 10.43 -8.69 -1.84
CA SER A 99 10.11 -10.10 -2.03
C SER A 99 8.73 -10.48 -1.48
N GLY A 100 7.86 -9.49 -1.31
CA GLY A 100 6.47 -9.68 -0.89
C GLY A 100 5.80 -10.77 -1.73
N HIS A 101 4.84 -11.45 -1.11
CA HIS A 101 4.22 -12.64 -1.67
C HIS A 101 3.64 -12.38 -3.08
N ILE A 102 4.19 -13.09 -4.07
CA ILE A 102 3.69 -13.13 -5.45
C ILE A 102 2.79 -14.36 -5.56
N LEU A 103 1.52 -14.14 -5.93
CA LEU A 103 0.53 -15.22 -6.02
C LEU A 103 0.92 -16.26 -7.09
N THR A 104 1.05 -17.52 -6.69
CA THR A 104 1.17 -18.63 -7.64
C THR A 104 -0.10 -18.78 -8.49
N PRO A 105 -0.05 -19.46 -9.65
CA PRO A 105 -1.26 -19.75 -10.43
C PRO A 105 -2.38 -20.40 -9.57
N GLU A 106 -2.03 -21.36 -8.73
CA GLU A 106 -2.98 -22.09 -7.88
C GLU A 106 -3.59 -21.19 -6.80
N GLU A 107 -2.79 -20.27 -6.24
CA GLU A 107 -3.27 -19.28 -5.28
C GLU A 107 -4.21 -18.27 -5.93
N ARG A 108 -3.92 -17.85 -7.17
CA ARG A 108 -4.81 -16.99 -7.95
C ARG A 108 -6.16 -17.66 -8.17
N GLU A 109 -6.18 -18.91 -8.64
CA GLU A 109 -7.41 -19.69 -8.81
C GLU A 109 -8.20 -19.82 -7.50
N ARG A 110 -7.50 -20.17 -6.41
CA ARG A 110 -8.11 -20.29 -5.08
C ARG A 110 -8.72 -18.97 -4.62
N ASN A 111 -8.03 -17.85 -4.82
CA ASN A 111 -8.50 -16.53 -4.41
C ASN A 111 -9.69 -16.09 -5.27
N VAL A 112 -9.67 -16.34 -6.58
CA VAL A 112 -10.84 -16.12 -7.45
C VAL A 112 -12.04 -16.92 -6.93
N GLY A 113 -11.87 -18.21 -6.64
CA GLY A 113 -12.95 -19.04 -6.10
C GLY A 113 -13.53 -18.54 -4.77
N LYS A 114 -12.67 -18.05 -3.86
CA LYS A 114 -13.12 -17.40 -2.61
C LYS A 114 -13.91 -16.13 -2.91
N PHE A 115 -13.39 -15.29 -3.78
CA PHE A 115 -13.98 -13.99 -4.09
C PHE A 115 -15.34 -14.12 -4.79
N ILE A 116 -15.49 -15.09 -5.69
CA ILE A 116 -16.76 -15.40 -6.35
C ILE A 116 -17.85 -15.76 -5.33
N LYS A 117 -17.52 -16.54 -4.29
CA LYS A 117 -18.46 -16.85 -3.19
C LYS A 117 -18.85 -15.60 -2.40
N VAL A 118 -17.92 -14.68 -2.19
CA VAL A 118 -18.16 -13.39 -1.53
C VAL A 118 -19.10 -12.52 -2.37
N ILE A 119 -18.86 -12.40 -3.68
CA ILE A 119 -19.73 -11.65 -4.60
C ILE A 119 -21.17 -12.11 -4.48
N GLN A 120 -21.42 -13.42 -4.37
CA GLN A 120 -22.77 -13.98 -4.30
C GLN A 120 -23.48 -13.68 -2.98
N THR A 121 -22.74 -13.46 -1.89
CA THR A 121 -23.29 -13.47 -0.53
C THR A 121 -23.31 -12.09 0.13
N ILE A 122 -22.36 -11.20 -0.19
CA ILE A 122 -22.16 -9.94 0.54
C ILE A 122 -22.62 -8.71 -0.25
N ASN A 123 -23.26 -7.74 0.40
CA ASN A 123 -23.60 -6.46 -0.21
C ASN A 123 -22.33 -5.57 -0.30
N PRO A 124 -21.84 -5.22 -1.51
CA PRO A 124 -20.60 -4.46 -1.66
C PRO A 124 -20.66 -3.06 -1.05
N ASP A 125 -21.83 -2.41 -1.07
CA ASP A 125 -21.97 -1.04 -0.55
C ASP A 125 -21.70 -0.97 0.96
N LYS A 126 -22.22 -1.96 1.70
CA LYS A 126 -22.00 -2.06 3.15
C LYS A 126 -20.55 -2.36 3.49
N VAL A 127 -19.88 -3.15 2.66
CA VAL A 127 -18.45 -3.47 2.83
C VAL A 127 -17.62 -2.21 2.63
N THR A 128 -17.82 -1.51 1.52
CA THR A 128 -17.06 -0.29 1.21
C THR A 128 -17.23 0.80 2.27
N GLU A 129 -18.45 0.99 2.79
CA GLU A 129 -18.72 1.96 3.85
C GLU A 129 -18.03 1.59 5.17
N ALA A 130 -18.14 0.32 5.60
CA ALA A 130 -17.46 -0.17 6.80
C ALA A 130 -15.94 -0.02 6.69
N MET A 131 -15.36 -0.39 5.54
CA MET A 131 -13.93 -0.30 5.30
C MET A 131 -13.42 1.13 5.28
N ARG A 132 -14.17 2.06 4.68
CA ARG A 132 -13.84 3.49 4.72
C ARG A 132 -13.78 3.99 6.15
N LYS A 133 -14.78 3.64 6.97
CA LYS A 133 -14.81 4.01 8.39
C LYS A 133 -13.62 3.41 9.14
N ASP A 134 -13.29 2.15 8.89
CA ASP A 134 -12.16 1.48 9.53
C ASP A 134 -10.82 2.13 9.15
N CYS A 135 -10.63 2.46 7.87
CA CYS A 135 -9.45 3.21 7.39
C CYS A 135 -9.35 4.59 8.06
N ASP A 136 -10.45 5.33 8.12
CA ASP A 136 -10.50 6.64 8.78
C ASP A 136 -10.18 6.56 10.28
N ASP A 137 -10.68 5.54 10.96
CA ASP A 137 -10.41 5.29 12.38
C ASP A 137 -8.94 4.93 12.61
N ILE A 138 -8.37 4.08 11.74
CA ILE A 138 -6.93 3.75 11.76
C ILE A 138 -6.10 5.03 11.56
N TYR A 139 -6.33 5.81 10.50
CA TYR A 139 -5.55 7.02 10.27
C TYR A 139 -5.71 8.03 11.42
N ARG A 140 -6.91 8.20 11.96
CA ARG A 140 -7.15 9.08 13.11
C ARG A 140 -6.37 8.64 14.35
N MET A 141 -6.36 7.33 14.64
CA MET A 141 -5.57 6.76 15.72
C MET A 141 -4.07 6.98 15.48
N LEU A 142 -3.56 6.58 14.30
CA LEU A 142 -2.15 6.71 13.95
C LEU A 142 -1.67 8.16 14.03
N ASN A 143 -2.46 9.12 13.54
CA ASN A 143 -2.14 10.55 13.63
C ASN A 143 -1.99 11.07 15.06
N ARG A 144 -2.63 10.43 16.05
CA ARG A 144 -2.54 10.82 17.47
C ARG A 144 -1.31 10.23 18.16
N VAL A 145 -0.84 9.07 17.70
CA VAL A 145 0.20 8.30 18.40
C VAL A 145 1.55 8.27 17.67
N MET A 146 1.59 8.49 16.36
CA MET A 146 2.83 8.43 15.58
C MET A 146 3.82 9.49 16.09
N GLY A 147 5.02 9.04 16.47
CA GLY A 147 6.07 9.88 17.05
C GLY A 147 5.99 10.02 18.58
N THR A 148 4.95 9.48 19.22
CA THR A 148 4.80 9.50 20.68
C THR A 148 5.19 8.16 21.30
N PRO A 149 5.40 8.07 22.63
CA PRO A 149 5.62 6.79 23.30
C PRO A 149 4.47 5.78 23.11
N GLN A 150 3.24 6.26 22.90
CA GLN A 150 2.07 5.42 22.67
C GLN A 150 2.13 4.68 21.34
N GLU A 151 2.93 5.13 20.37
CA GLU A 151 3.19 4.41 19.12
C GLU A 151 3.64 2.97 19.38
N LEU A 152 4.61 2.80 20.29
CA LEU A 152 5.20 1.50 20.62
C LEU A 152 4.19 0.56 21.29
N VAL A 153 3.33 1.10 22.15
CA VAL A 153 2.25 0.34 22.80
C VAL A 153 1.20 -0.07 21.78
N MET A 154 0.83 0.82 20.86
CA MET A 154 -0.14 0.50 19.81
C MET A 154 0.40 -0.61 18.89
N VAL A 155 1.65 -0.50 18.44
CA VAL A 155 2.27 -1.49 17.55
C VAL A 155 2.20 -2.91 18.13
N SER A 156 2.39 -3.09 19.44
CA SER A 156 2.29 -4.41 20.08
C SER A 156 0.88 -5.01 20.07
N HIS A 157 -0.15 -4.20 19.77
CA HIS A 157 -1.55 -4.62 19.69
C HIS A 157 -2.08 -4.70 18.26
N ILE A 158 -1.28 -4.34 17.25
CA ILE A 158 -1.66 -4.53 15.85
C ILE A 158 -1.52 -6.01 15.51
N SER A 159 -2.64 -6.67 15.22
CA SER A 159 -2.64 -8.09 14.82
C SER A 159 -1.80 -8.30 13.56
N GLY A 160 -1.01 -9.39 13.57
CA GLY A 160 -0.13 -9.76 12.47
C GLY A 160 0.98 -8.74 12.17
N TYR A 161 1.24 -7.75 13.03
CA TYR A 161 2.19 -6.68 12.73
C TYR A 161 3.56 -7.20 12.26
N TYR A 162 4.14 -8.14 13.02
CA TYR A 162 5.45 -8.73 12.71
C TYR A 162 5.43 -9.73 11.56
N GLU A 163 4.26 -10.15 11.07
CA GLU A 163 4.16 -10.99 9.86
C GLU A 163 4.39 -10.16 8.59
N HIS A 164 4.20 -8.84 8.67
CA HIS A 164 4.33 -7.94 7.54
C HIS A 164 5.59 -7.09 7.56
N ILE A 165 6.41 -7.17 8.61
CA ILE A 165 7.69 -6.44 8.71
C ILE A 165 8.88 -7.39 8.91
N GLY A 166 10.10 -6.85 8.96
CA GLY A 166 11.31 -7.64 9.22
C GLY A 166 12.13 -7.86 7.95
N PRO A 167 12.14 -9.06 7.34
CA PRO A 167 12.92 -9.31 6.11
C PRO A 167 12.54 -8.37 4.96
N ARG A 168 11.23 -8.17 4.75
CA ARG A 168 10.70 -7.29 3.71
C ARG A 168 11.19 -5.85 3.89
N ASP A 169 11.15 -5.34 5.12
CA ASP A 169 11.60 -3.98 5.44
C ASP A 169 13.12 -3.83 5.34
N ALA A 170 13.88 -4.91 5.51
CA ALA A 170 15.32 -4.91 5.24
C ALA A 170 15.63 -4.77 3.75
N GLU A 171 14.85 -5.41 2.87
CA GLU A 171 14.97 -5.22 1.42
C GLU A 171 14.60 -3.81 0.99
N MET A 172 13.52 -3.25 1.56
CA MET A 172 13.16 -1.84 1.30
C MET A 172 14.24 -0.87 1.79
N GLU A 173 14.85 -1.13 2.95
CA GLU A 173 16.03 -0.39 3.41
C GLU A 173 17.18 -0.45 2.40
N MET A 174 17.53 -1.65 1.94
CA MET A 174 18.59 -1.83 0.94
C MET A 174 18.26 -1.10 -0.37
N GLY A 175 17.01 -1.20 -0.84
CA GLY A 175 16.54 -0.52 -2.05
C GLY A 175 16.63 1.00 -1.93
N LEU A 176 16.18 1.58 -0.81
CA LEU A 176 16.33 3.01 -0.57
C LEU A 176 17.81 3.41 -0.57
N ARG A 177 18.63 2.76 0.25
CA ARG A 177 20.05 3.12 0.41
C ARG A 177 20.83 2.97 -0.89
N GLY A 178 20.49 1.99 -1.73
CA GLY A 178 21.08 1.82 -3.07
C GLY A 178 20.76 2.96 -4.02
N LEU A 179 19.58 3.58 -3.90
CA LEU A 179 19.12 4.68 -4.74
C LEU A 179 19.59 6.07 -4.24
N LEU A 180 19.88 6.24 -2.94
CA LEU A 180 20.25 7.54 -2.37
C LEU A 180 21.39 8.28 -3.09
N PRO A 181 22.48 7.62 -3.57
CA PRO A 181 23.55 8.30 -4.29
C PRO A 181 23.09 9.02 -5.58
N GLU A 182 22.00 8.58 -6.19
CA GLU A 182 21.45 9.16 -7.42
C GLU A 182 20.56 10.39 -7.16
N PHE A 183 20.13 10.60 -5.91
CA PHE A 183 19.11 11.58 -5.53
C PHE A 183 19.62 12.59 -4.51
N ILE A 184 20.84 13.07 -4.67
CA ILE A 184 21.42 14.13 -3.82
C ILE A 184 20.58 15.40 -3.96
N ASP A 185 20.21 15.97 -2.82
CA ASP A 185 19.41 17.20 -2.69
C ASP A 185 18.03 17.13 -3.37
N LYS A 186 17.48 15.92 -3.49
CA LYS A 186 16.12 15.65 -3.98
C LYS A 186 15.14 15.35 -2.85
N ASN A 187 13.87 15.57 -3.14
CA ASN A 187 12.73 15.16 -2.31
C ASN A 187 12.27 13.76 -2.75
N ILE A 188 12.49 12.76 -1.90
CA ILE A 188 12.13 11.36 -2.13
C ILE A 188 10.84 11.05 -1.35
N ALA A 189 9.80 10.59 -2.04
CA ALA A 189 8.62 10.03 -1.40
C ALA A 189 8.67 8.49 -1.43
N CYS A 190 8.66 7.88 -0.25
CA CYS A 190 8.57 6.43 -0.06
C CYS A 190 7.12 6.06 0.29
N VAL A 191 6.37 5.51 -0.66
CA VAL A 191 4.95 5.11 -0.46
C VAL A 191 4.87 3.66 0.00
N ASN A 192 4.35 3.43 1.19
CA ASN A 192 4.28 2.11 1.82
C ASN A 192 3.00 1.94 2.65
N GLY A 193 2.59 0.71 2.89
CA GLY A 193 1.59 0.37 3.90
C GLY A 193 1.98 0.95 5.27
N TYR A 194 1.00 1.44 6.02
CA TYR A 194 1.24 2.22 7.22
C TYR A 194 2.07 1.48 8.27
N LYS A 195 2.02 0.14 8.31
CA LYS A 195 2.80 -0.69 9.23
C LYS A 195 4.31 -0.46 9.07
N HIS A 196 4.79 -0.19 7.86
CA HIS A 196 6.22 0.01 7.55
C HIS A 196 6.77 1.35 8.05
N ILE A 197 5.91 2.34 8.23
CA ILE A 197 6.32 3.69 8.65
C ILE A 197 6.26 3.90 10.17
N LEU A 198 5.75 2.91 10.91
CA LEU A 198 5.65 2.99 12.36
C LEU A 198 6.98 2.66 13.01
N ARG A 199 7.23 3.25 14.16
CA ARG A 199 8.32 2.85 15.05
C ARG A 199 7.89 1.60 15.80
N ASP A 200 8.76 0.59 15.79
CA ASP A 200 8.53 -0.65 16.53
C ASP A 200 9.61 -0.88 17.61
N PRO A 201 9.29 -1.61 18.70
CA PRO A 201 10.25 -1.89 19.77
C PRO A 201 11.44 -2.75 19.34
N GLN A 202 11.28 -3.58 18.30
CA GLN A 202 12.31 -4.53 17.86
C GLN A 202 13.26 -3.94 16.80
N GLY A 203 12.96 -2.74 16.29
CA GLY A 203 13.72 -2.09 15.24
C GLY A 203 13.57 -2.73 13.86
N LEU A 204 12.50 -3.50 13.63
CA LEU A 204 12.31 -4.32 12.44
C LEU A 204 11.56 -3.63 11.31
N SER A 205 10.77 -2.60 11.60
CA SER A 205 10.06 -1.80 10.59
C SER A 205 11.03 -0.98 9.75
N PHE A 206 10.59 -0.60 8.56
CA PHE A 206 11.37 0.18 7.61
C PHE A 206 11.76 1.52 8.23
N TYR A 207 10.82 2.23 8.86
CA TYR A 207 11.15 3.49 9.56
C TYR A 207 12.20 3.30 10.65
N SER A 208 12.09 2.25 11.48
CA SER A 208 13.08 1.99 12.53
C SER A 208 14.48 1.77 11.95
N ARG A 209 14.59 1.11 10.79
CA ARG A 209 15.85 0.78 10.11
C ARG A 209 16.54 1.98 9.50
N ILE A 210 15.78 2.93 8.96
CA ILE A 210 16.33 4.12 8.28
C ILE A 210 16.30 5.38 9.13
N ARG A 211 16.12 5.26 10.45
CA ARG A 211 16.00 6.39 11.38
C ARG A 211 17.22 7.30 11.40
N ASP A 212 18.41 6.76 11.11
CA ASP A 212 19.66 7.51 10.94
C ASP A 212 19.58 8.53 9.80
N LEU A 213 18.78 8.24 8.77
CA LEU A 213 18.51 9.14 7.64
C LEU A 213 17.50 10.25 7.97
N LYS A 214 16.95 10.26 9.20
CA LYS A 214 15.96 11.23 9.70
C LYS A 214 14.75 11.43 8.76
N PRO A 215 14.08 10.36 8.31
CA PRO A 215 12.93 10.50 7.42
C PRO A 215 11.77 11.21 8.12
N GLU A 216 11.07 12.06 7.37
CA GLU A 216 9.77 12.59 7.74
C GLU A 216 8.70 11.52 7.51
N ARG A 217 7.62 11.54 8.30
CA ARG A 217 6.53 10.57 8.20
C ARG A 217 5.19 11.26 8.09
N GLY A 218 4.34 10.76 7.20
CA GLY A 218 2.97 11.22 7.05
C GLY A 218 2.04 10.11 6.58
N LEU A 219 0.74 10.27 6.84
CA LEU A 219 -0.31 9.39 6.32
C LEU A 219 -1.01 10.10 5.16
N ILE A 220 -1.61 9.33 4.24
CA ILE A 220 -2.55 9.88 3.27
C ILE A 220 -3.84 10.25 4.01
N ARG A 221 -4.23 11.53 3.97
CA ARG A 221 -5.44 12.06 4.60
C ARG A 221 -6.31 12.65 3.53
#